data_AF-A0A2W0BCM7-F1
#
_entry.id   AF-A0A2W0BCM7-F1
#
_cell.length_a   1.000
_cell.length_b   1.000
_cell.length_c   1.000
_cell.angle_alpha   90.00
_cell.angle_beta   90.00
_cell.angle_gamma   90.00
#
_symmetry.space_group_name_H-M   'P 1'
#
loop_
_entity.id
_entity.type
_entity.pdbx_description
1 polymer ?
#
loop_
_entity_poly.entity_id
_entity_poly.type
_entity_poly.pdbx_seq_one_letter_code
_entity_poly.pdbx_strand_id
1 'polypeptide(L)' 'ARITDDGTSIVLTYWPSEFAQVRGQYRFTRYGAPISTLSPTGKEDANELLMQIQFSLGAHGAHPF' A
#
# COMPACT_ATOMS: atom_id res chain seq x y z
N ALA A 1 -3.79 -27.64 12.10
CA ALA A 1 -2.86 -26.48 12.09
C ALA A 1 -3.47 -25.38 11.22
N ARG A 2 -3.38 -24.10 11.60
CA ARG A 2 -3.91 -22.96 10.83
C ARG A 2 -2.78 -22.37 9.98
N ILE A 3 -3.04 -22.17 8.69
CA ILE A 3 -2.15 -21.44 7.79
C ILE A 3 -2.45 -19.94 7.95
N THR A 4 -1.42 -19.16 8.25
CA THR A 4 -1.53 -17.72 8.47
C THR A 4 -0.34 -17.03 7.83
N ASP A 5 -0.63 -15.94 7.13
CA ASP A 5 0.37 -15.00 6.66
C ASP A 5 0.79 -14.09 7.81
N ASP A 6 2.06 -13.69 7.82
CA ASP A 6 2.63 -12.76 8.79
C ASP A 6 3.48 -11.72 8.04
N GLY A 7 3.75 -10.57 8.64
CA GLY A 7 4.52 -9.55 7.95
C GLY A 7 4.66 -8.24 8.72
N THR A 8 5.39 -7.32 8.08
CA THR A 8 5.59 -5.96 8.59
C THR A 8 5.38 -4.94 7.48
N SER A 9 5.06 -3.71 7.87
CA SER A 9 4.89 -2.62 6.93
C SER A 9 5.40 -1.30 7.48
N ILE A 10 6.01 -0.52 6.60
CA ILE A 10 6.40 0.85 6.84
C ILE A 10 5.62 1.74 5.87
N VAL A 11 5.00 2.77 6.42
CA VAL A 11 4.26 3.77 5.65
C VAL A 11 4.94 5.12 5.82
N LEU A 12 5.19 5.78 4.70
CA LEU A 12 5.59 7.18 4.65
C LEU A 12 4.46 7.99 4.00
N THR A 13 4.07 9.09 4.64
CA THR A 13 3.11 10.03 4.07
C THR A 13 3.74 11.42 4.08
N TYR A 14 3.70 12.06 2.92
CA TYR A 14 4.19 13.41 2.69
C TYR A 14 3.05 14.25 2.12
N TRP A 15 2.94 15.50 2.59
CA TRP A 15 2.00 16.49 2.09
C TRP A 15 2.80 17.57 1.36
N PRO A 16 2.98 17.47 0.04
CA PRO A 16 3.63 18.54 -0.72
C PRO A 16 2.89 19.88 -0.64
N SER A 17 1.58 19.86 -0.39
CA SER A 17 0.73 21.04 -0.21
C SER A 17 -0.51 20.69 0.62
N GLU A 18 -1.33 21.69 0.94
CA GLU A 18 -2.63 21.51 1.61
C GLU A 18 -3.62 20.65 0.82
N PHE A 19 -3.41 20.54 -0.50
CA PHE A 19 -4.29 19.85 -1.42
C PHE A 19 -3.69 18.57 -1.99
N ALA A 20 -2.42 18.27 -1.70
CA ALA A 20 -1.73 17.11 -2.24
C ALA A 20 -1.18 16.23 -1.12
N GLN A 21 -1.32 14.93 -1.28
CA GLN A 21 -0.68 13.93 -0.42
C GLN A 21 -0.03 12.87 -1.32
N VAL A 22 1.21 12.50 -0.97
CA VAL A 22 1.92 11.35 -1.53
C VAL A 22 2.15 10.36 -0.41
N ARG A 23 1.76 9.12 -0.63
CA ARG A 23 1.93 8.03 0.33
C ARG A 23 2.66 6.87 -0.32
N GLY A 24 3.76 6.47 0.30
CA GLY A 24 4.46 5.23 -0.01
C GLY A 24 4.23 4.23 1.11
N GLN A 25 4.05 2.96 0.75
CA GLN A 25 4.01 1.87 1.70
C GLN A 25 4.89 0.74 1.20
N TYR A 26 5.86 0.36 2.01
CA TYR A 26 6.59 -0.87 1.83
C TYR A 26 6.00 -1.95 2.74
N ARG A 27 5.82 -3.15 2.19
CA ARG A 27 5.29 -4.32 2.89
C ARG A 27 6.23 -5.49 2.66
N PHE A 28 6.54 -6.17 3.75
CA PHE A 28 7.20 -7.47 3.73
C PHE A 28 6.22 -8.51 4.29
N THR A 29 5.90 -9.52 3.47
CA THR A 29 4.92 -10.55 3.81
C THR A 29 5.57 -11.92 3.73
N ARG A 30 5.44 -12.73 4.78
CA ARG A 30 5.76 -14.16 4.82
C ARG A 30 4.46 -14.95 4.66
N TYR A 31 4.23 -15.48 3.47
CA TYR A 31 3.01 -16.22 3.20
C TYR A 31 3.03 -17.59 3.87
N GLY A 32 1.93 -17.93 4.52
CA GLY A 32 1.73 -19.23 5.14
C GLY A 32 1.53 -20.35 4.12
N ALA A 33 1.12 -20.01 2.90
CA ALA A 33 0.92 -20.90 1.77
C ALA A 33 1.73 -20.44 0.55
N PRO A 34 1.98 -21.34 -0.43
CA PRO A 34 2.56 -20.96 -1.71
C PRO A 34 1.70 -19.90 -2.42
N ILE A 35 2.34 -18.86 -2.96
CA ILE A 35 1.69 -17.82 -3.76
C ILE A 35 2.13 -17.81 -5.22
N SER A 36 3.19 -18.56 -5.56
CA SER A 36 3.74 -18.70 -6.91
C SER A 36 3.90 -20.17 -7.30
N THR A 37 4.00 -20.43 -8.60
CA THR A 37 4.28 -21.76 -9.14
C THR A 37 5.75 -22.16 -9.05
N LEU A 38 6.62 -21.22 -8.66
CA LEU A 38 8.07 -21.43 -8.57
C LEU A 38 8.45 -22.17 -7.28
N SER A 39 7.64 -22.06 -6.22
CA SER A 39 7.80 -22.84 -4.99
C SER A 39 6.48 -23.56 -4.61
N PRO A 40 6.15 -24.69 -5.27
CA PRO A 40 4.87 -25.38 -5.08
C PRO A 40 4.63 -25.92 -3.66
N THR A 41 5.69 -26.04 -2.85
CA THR A 41 5.67 -26.69 -1.53
C THR A 41 6.25 -25.81 -0.42
N GLY A 42 6.78 -24.63 -0.75
CA GLY A 42 7.47 -23.76 0.19
C GLY A 42 6.62 -22.58 0.63
N LYS A 43 6.91 -22.06 1.84
CA LYS A 43 6.51 -20.70 2.20
C LYS A 43 7.29 -19.72 1.34
N GLU A 44 6.65 -18.62 0.96
CA GLU A 44 7.25 -17.61 0.11
C GLU A 44 7.20 -16.24 0.80
N ASP A 45 8.29 -15.50 0.65
CA ASP A 45 8.42 -14.15 1.16
C ASP A 45 8.25 -13.16 0.00
N ALA A 46 7.48 -12.09 0.21
CA ALA A 46 7.26 -11.04 -0.79
C ALA A 46 7.64 -9.66 -0.26
N ASN A 47 8.20 -8.87 -1.18
CA ASN A 47 8.50 -7.45 -0.99
C ASN A 47 7.58 -6.65 -1.90
N GLU A 48 6.69 -5.84 -1.33
CA GLU A 48 5.72 -5.06 -2.07
C GLU A 48 5.94 -3.57 -1.80
N LEU A 49 5.93 -2.76 -2.87
CA LEU A 49 5.92 -1.30 -2.79
C LEU A 49 4.59 -0.79 -3.36
N LEU A 50 3.82 -0.09 -2.54
CA LEU A 50 2.59 0.56 -2.92
C LEU A 50 2.79 2.08 -2.91
N MET A 51 2.31 2.74 -3.95
CA MET A 51 2.37 4.19 -4.09
C MET A 51 0.97 4.74 -4.33
N GLN A 52 0.61 5.79 -3.60
CA GLN A 52 -0.64 6.52 -3.74
C GLN A 52 -0.35 8.00 -3.84
N ILE A 53 -0.99 8.66 -4.81
CA ILE A 53 -0.98 10.11 -4.99
C ILE A 53 -2.43 10.57 -4.90
N GLN A 54 -2.71 11.51 -4.01
CA GLN A 54 -4.05 12.02 -3.75
C GLN A 54 -4.08 13.54 -3.89
N PHE A 55 -5.09 14.04 -4.59
CA PHE A 55 -5.38 15.46 -4.72
C PHE A 55 -6.78 15.75 -4.16
N SER A 56 -6.87 16.72 -3.27
CA SER A 56 -8.13 17.27 -2.77
C SER A 56 -8.48 18.49 -3.61
N LEU A 57 -9.40 18.33 -4.57
CA LEU A 57 -9.93 19.47 -5.31
C LEU A 57 -11.13 20.03 -4.54
N GLY A 58 -11.00 21.25 -4.03
CA GLY A 58 -12.14 21.96 -3.45
C GLY A 58 -13.14 22.32 -4.54
N ALA A 59 -14.43 22.06 -4.30
CA ALA A 59 -15.48 22.82 -4.97
C ALA A 59 -15.35 24.26 -4.48
N HIS A 60 -14.60 25.10 -5.21
CA HIS A 60 -14.73 26.53 -5.05
C HIS A 60 -16.20 26.81 -5.35
N GLY A 61 -16.94 27.19 -4.31
CA GLY A 61 -18.36 27.42 -4.39
C GLY A 61 -18.65 28.23 -5.65
N ALA A 62 -19.62 27.77 -6.42
CA ALA A 62 -20.26 28.60 -7.41
C ALA A 62 -20.61 29.92 -6.70
N HIS A 63 -19.82 30.97 -6.93
CA HIS A 63 -20.32 32.31 -6.79
C HIS A 63 -21.24 32.49 -7.98
N PRO A 64 -22.57 32.51 -7.83
CA PRO A 64 -23.41 33.07 -8.85
C PRO A 64 -23.06 34.56 -8.91
N PHE A 65 -22.49 35.00 -10.03
CA PHE A 65 -22.74 36.35 -10.51
C PHE A 65 -24.18 36.41 -11.03
#